data_AF-A0A367ZN46-F1
#
_entry.id   AF-A0A367ZN46-F1
#
_cell.length_a   1.000
_cell.length_b   1.000
_cell.length_c   1.000
_cell.angle_alpha   90.00
_cell.angle_beta   90.00
_cell.angle_gamma   90.00
#
_symmetry.space_group_name_H-M   'P 1'
#
loop_
_entity.id
_entity.type
_entity.pdbx_description
1 polymer ?
#
loop_
_entity_poly.entity_id
_entity_poly.type
_entity_poly.pdbx_seq_one_letter_code
_entity_poly.pdbx_strand_id
1 'polypeptide(L)'
;MIRHIGIRREDKNRWERRVPLIPEDVGRLVTNHGLQVTLQPSTVRIFPDSAYEKVGARIAEDLSPCDLVMGVKEMPPGFFRPGGMYLFFSHTIKGQKYNLPMLRKLVDLKCSLLDYERIVDEQGRRLVFFGRYAGLAGMIDTFWALGRRLAAQGLATPFQQVKMAHEYADLPAVRQAFAEIAAELRQTGLPPAVRPLVVGFTGYGNVSKGAQEIFDLLPHRTITPAELLSGHAGEASHELIKVVFREEHTVRPIDPGVAFDLSTFYAHPERFASAFRPYLDHLTVLVNCIYWSPRAPRLISLAEAQELWGQQRPARLQVIGDISCDIEGGIQFTLQETQPDNPVYVYDPDRHAITMGVEGHGPVVMAIANLPCELSAESSRAFSAALMPFLERIGHLDPRAALDDCQIPLPLKRAVLLWNGTFPPEYAFMQNYL
;
A
#
# COMPACT_ATOMS: atom_id res chain seq x y z
N MET A 1 -9.98 5.18 -32.63
CA MET A 1 -8.72 4.51 -32.19
C MET A 1 -7.88 5.48 -31.40
N ILE A 2 -7.32 5.05 -30.26
CA ILE A 2 -6.37 5.86 -29.46
C ILE A 2 -5.07 6.05 -30.24
N ARG A 3 -4.65 7.31 -30.42
CA ARG A 3 -3.39 7.69 -31.07
C ARG A 3 -2.57 8.64 -30.23
N HIS A 4 -3.19 9.32 -29.28
CA HIS A 4 -2.54 10.30 -28.42
C HIS A 4 -2.86 10.07 -26.95
N ILE A 5 -1.82 9.81 -26.15
CA ILE A 5 -1.91 9.64 -24.70
C ILE A 5 -1.45 10.93 -24.01
N GLY A 6 -2.24 11.39 -23.05
CA GLY A 6 -1.88 12.44 -22.11
C GLY A 6 -1.47 11.84 -20.77
N ILE A 7 -0.39 12.31 -20.15
CA ILE A 7 -0.02 11.98 -18.77
C ILE A 7 -0.16 13.26 -17.94
N ARG A 8 -1.14 13.26 -17.03
CA ARG A 8 -1.39 14.34 -16.10
C ARG A 8 -0.26 14.40 -15.06
N ARG A 9 0.06 15.60 -14.58
CA ARG A 9 0.91 15.74 -13.39
C ARG A 9 0.10 15.35 -12.15
N GLU A 10 0.75 14.71 -11.19
CA GLU A 10 0.17 14.49 -9.87
C GLU A 10 0.27 15.77 -9.03
N ASP A 11 -0.79 16.06 -8.28
CA ASP A 11 -0.94 17.27 -7.45
C ASP A 11 -1.60 16.98 -6.10
N LYS A 12 -1.73 15.69 -5.72
CA LYS A 12 -2.35 15.27 -4.46
C LYS A 12 -1.60 15.82 -3.25
N ASN A 13 -0.27 15.74 -3.29
CA ASN A 13 0.66 16.32 -2.32
C ASN A 13 2.08 16.28 -2.91
N ARG A 14 3.06 16.82 -2.18
CA ARG A 14 4.48 16.83 -2.60
C ARG A 14 5.13 15.44 -2.65
N TRP A 15 4.53 14.45 -2.01
CA TRP A 15 5.05 13.08 -1.93
C TRP A 15 4.63 12.22 -3.11
N GLU A 16 3.50 12.52 -3.76
CA GLU A 16 3.04 11.83 -4.96
C GLU A 16 3.88 12.20 -6.18
N ARG A 17 5.09 11.64 -6.25
CA ARG A 17 6.07 11.86 -7.31
C ARG A 17 6.06 10.74 -8.35
N ARG A 18 5.23 9.71 -8.12
CA ARG A 18 5.10 8.54 -9.00
C ARG A 18 4.46 8.92 -10.33
N VAL A 19 4.65 8.05 -11.32
CA VAL A 19 4.09 8.19 -12.66
C VAL A 19 3.51 6.86 -13.12
N PRO A 20 2.48 6.89 -13.99
CA PRO A 20 1.98 5.66 -14.60
C PRO A 20 2.95 5.10 -15.63
N LEU A 21 3.76 5.95 -16.29
CA LEU A 21 4.75 5.55 -17.30
C LEU A 21 6.09 6.25 -17.09
N ILE A 22 7.16 5.45 -17.09
CA ILE A 22 8.54 5.93 -17.04
C ILE A 22 9.01 6.39 -18.43
N PRO A 23 10.05 7.25 -18.53
CA PRO A 23 10.54 7.73 -19.83
C PRO A 23 10.86 6.59 -20.81
N GLU A 24 11.47 5.50 -20.34
CA GLU A 24 11.86 4.38 -21.20
C GLU A 24 10.65 3.70 -21.86
N ASP A 25 9.54 3.56 -21.12
CA ASP A 25 8.31 2.95 -21.63
C ASP A 25 7.51 3.92 -22.51
N VAL A 26 7.54 5.22 -22.21
CA VAL A 26 7.01 6.25 -23.13
C VAL A 26 7.74 6.18 -24.47
N GLY A 27 9.08 6.06 -24.45
CA GLY A 27 9.87 5.89 -25.67
C GLY A 27 9.41 4.68 -26.48
N ARG A 28 9.19 3.53 -25.84
CA ARG A 28 8.68 2.33 -26.51
C ARG A 28 7.32 2.56 -27.18
N LEU A 29 6.38 3.24 -26.50
CA LEU A 29 5.07 3.56 -27.08
C LEU A 29 5.19 4.48 -28.30
N VAL A 30 6.09 5.48 -28.24
CA VAL A 30 6.34 6.39 -29.35
C VAL A 30 6.99 5.66 -30.53
N THR A 31 8.09 4.93 -30.31
CA THR A 31 8.89 4.35 -31.38
C THR A 31 8.28 3.08 -31.98
N ASN A 32 7.73 2.20 -31.15
CA ASN A 32 7.31 0.86 -31.58
C ASN A 32 5.82 0.81 -31.95
N HIS A 33 5.01 1.70 -31.36
CA HIS A 33 3.55 1.72 -31.56
C HIS A 33 3.04 2.99 -32.25
N GLY A 34 3.92 3.95 -32.55
CA GLY A 34 3.57 5.18 -33.26
C GLY A 34 2.57 6.06 -32.50
N LEU A 35 2.51 5.95 -31.17
CA LEU A 35 1.63 6.76 -30.33
C LEU A 35 2.26 8.12 -30.07
N GLN A 36 1.44 9.17 -30.08
CA GLN A 36 1.85 10.46 -29.55
C GLN A 36 1.68 10.45 -28.04
N VAL A 37 2.64 10.99 -27.30
CA VAL A 37 2.54 11.12 -25.85
C VAL A 37 2.78 12.58 -25.48
N THR A 38 1.85 13.15 -24.70
CA THR A 38 2.00 14.47 -24.11
C THR A 38 1.95 14.38 -22.60
N LEU A 39 2.88 15.02 -21.92
CA LEU A 39 2.89 15.10 -20.47
C LEU A 39 2.69 16.55 -20.05
N GLN A 40 1.93 16.73 -18.97
CA GLN A 40 1.96 17.99 -18.26
C GLN A 40 3.34 18.24 -17.64
N PRO A 41 3.84 19.49 -17.67
CA PRO A 41 5.02 19.89 -16.90
C PRO A 41 4.83 19.58 -15.41
N SER A 42 5.88 19.10 -14.74
CA SER A 42 5.80 18.81 -13.30
C SER A 42 7.15 19.03 -12.60
N THR A 43 7.12 19.79 -11.50
CA THR A 43 8.27 19.97 -10.61
C THR A 43 8.36 18.91 -9.51
N VAL A 44 7.32 18.10 -9.34
CA VAL A 44 7.20 17.08 -8.27
C VAL A 44 7.58 15.69 -8.77
N ARG A 45 7.22 15.38 -10.03
CA ARG A 45 7.46 14.08 -10.68
C ARG A 45 8.90 13.61 -10.53
N ILE A 46 9.08 12.32 -10.22
CA ILE A 46 10.39 11.71 -9.97
C ILE A 46 11.32 11.72 -11.20
N PHE A 47 10.76 11.66 -12.40
CA PHE A 47 11.50 11.78 -13.67
C PHE A 47 11.30 13.18 -14.28
N PRO A 48 12.39 13.91 -14.60
CA PRO A 48 12.28 15.28 -15.11
C PRO A 48 11.69 15.32 -16.52
N ASP A 49 11.04 16.44 -16.86
CA ASP A 49 10.44 16.70 -18.18
C ASP A 49 11.41 16.41 -19.34
N SER A 50 12.66 16.84 -19.19
CA SER A 50 13.72 16.61 -20.19
C SER A 50 13.99 15.14 -20.51
N ALA A 51 13.69 14.22 -19.57
CA ALA A 51 13.86 12.78 -19.82
C ALA A 51 12.77 12.26 -20.77
N TYR A 52 11.57 12.83 -20.71
CA TYR A 52 10.46 12.49 -21.60
C TYR A 52 10.61 13.13 -22.98
N GLU A 53 11.11 14.37 -23.05
CA GLU A 53 11.41 15.03 -24.34
C GLU A 53 12.42 14.23 -25.16
N LYS A 54 13.48 13.71 -24.51
CA LYS A 54 14.52 12.90 -25.16
C LYS A 54 14.00 11.62 -25.81
N VAL A 55 12.87 11.09 -25.35
CA VAL A 55 12.25 9.88 -25.89
C VAL A 55 11.08 10.19 -26.85
N GLY A 56 10.93 11.44 -27.26
CA GLY A 56 9.96 11.87 -28.27
C GLY A 56 8.59 12.27 -27.72
N ALA A 57 8.43 12.42 -26.41
CA ALA A 57 7.20 12.93 -25.83
C ALA A 57 7.16 14.47 -25.88
N ARG A 58 5.95 15.04 -25.97
CA ARG A 58 5.73 16.48 -25.89
C ARG A 58 5.44 16.90 -24.45
N ILE A 59 6.00 18.01 -24.02
CA ILE A 59 5.64 18.65 -22.75
C ILE A 59 4.67 19.79 -23.03
N ALA A 60 3.45 19.73 -22.48
CA ALA A 60 2.43 20.76 -22.65
C ALA A 60 1.39 20.73 -21.52
N GLU A 61 0.93 21.92 -21.12
CA GLU A 61 -0.13 22.10 -20.13
C GLU A 61 -1.48 21.53 -20.59
N ASP A 62 -1.80 21.77 -21.86
CA ASP A 62 -3.06 21.36 -22.46
C ASP A 62 -3.03 19.89 -22.91
N LEU A 63 -3.88 19.08 -22.28
CA LEU A 63 -4.12 17.68 -22.62
C LEU A 63 -5.42 17.47 -23.41
N SER A 64 -6.11 18.55 -23.83
CA SER A 64 -7.32 18.48 -24.66
C SER A 64 -7.17 17.71 -25.96
N PRO A 65 -5.99 17.69 -26.64
CA PRO A 65 -5.83 16.92 -27.88
C PRO A 65 -5.70 15.41 -27.68
N CYS A 66 -5.45 14.94 -26.44
CA CYS A 66 -5.21 13.53 -26.19
C CYS A 66 -6.50 12.71 -26.28
N ASP A 67 -6.43 11.47 -26.78
CA ASP A 67 -7.59 10.57 -26.81
C ASP A 67 -7.82 9.91 -25.43
N LEU A 68 -6.73 9.62 -24.71
CA LEU A 68 -6.72 9.02 -23.38
C LEU A 68 -5.85 9.86 -22.45
N VAL A 69 -6.33 10.18 -21.24
CA VAL A 69 -5.52 10.85 -20.20
C VAL A 69 -5.30 9.92 -19.01
N MET A 70 -4.04 9.78 -18.61
CA MET A 70 -3.60 8.91 -17.53
C MET A 70 -3.10 9.71 -16.34
N GLY A 71 -3.29 9.18 -15.14
CA GLY A 71 -2.72 9.66 -13.88
C GLY A 71 -2.64 8.51 -12.88
N VAL A 72 -1.85 8.65 -11.82
CA VAL A 72 -1.81 7.67 -10.74
C VAL A 72 -3.03 7.82 -9.85
N LYS A 73 -3.29 9.04 -9.34
CA LYS A 73 -4.38 9.31 -8.38
C LYS A 73 -5.60 9.94 -9.05
N GLU A 74 -6.64 10.10 -8.25
CA GLU A 74 -7.89 10.75 -8.62
C GLU A 74 -7.68 12.18 -9.15
N MET A 75 -8.50 12.58 -10.12
CA MET A 75 -8.43 13.89 -10.77
C MET A 75 -9.58 14.79 -10.27
N PRO A 76 -9.37 16.11 -10.09
CA PRO A 76 -10.41 16.99 -9.60
C PRO A 76 -11.56 17.10 -10.62
N PRO A 77 -12.84 17.25 -10.19
CA PRO A 77 -13.99 17.28 -11.10
C PRO A 77 -13.91 18.33 -12.22
N GLY A 78 -13.24 19.46 -11.98
CA GLY A 78 -13.03 20.52 -12.98
C GLY A 78 -12.04 20.18 -14.09
N PHE A 79 -11.31 19.07 -13.98
CA PHE A 79 -10.34 18.63 -14.98
C PHE A 79 -10.99 17.95 -16.19
N PHE A 80 -12.14 17.28 -15.98
CA PHE A 80 -12.73 16.43 -17.00
C PHE A 80 -13.41 17.24 -18.11
N ARG A 81 -13.20 16.81 -19.36
CA ARG A 81 -13.86 17.28 -20.57
C ARG A 81 -15.00 16.35 -21.02
N PRO A 82 -16.06 16.88 -21.65
CA PRO A 82 -17.11 16.07 -22.28
C PRO A 82 -16.55 14.97 -23.19
N GLY A 83 -17.02 13.74 -23.02
CA GLY A 83 -16.61 12.58 -23.82
C GLY A 83 -15.15 12.13 -23.62
N GLY A 84 -14.44 12.66 -22.62
CA GLY A 84 -13.04 12.31 -22.37
C GLY A 84 -12.89 10.86 -21.86
N MET A 85 -11.73 10.27 -22.14
CA MET A 85 -11.35 8.95 -21.63
C MET A 85 -10.18 9.07 -20.65
N TYR A 86 -10.31 8.42 -19.50
CA TYR A 86 -9.34 8.51 -18.42
C TYR A 86 -8.95 7.14 -17.87
N LEU A 87 -7.70 7.01 -17.42
CA LEU A 87 -7.17 5.82 -16.78
C LEU A 87 -6.38 6.19 -15.52
N PHE A 88 -6.92 5.87 -14.34
CA PHE A 88 -6.32 6.17 -13.04
C PHE A 88 -6.93 5.32 -11.92
N PHE A 89 -6.37 5.36 -10.70
CA PHE A 89 -7.03 4.79 -9.53
C PHE A 89 -8.17 5.71 -9.06
N SER A 90 -9.42 5.38 -9.42
CA SER A 90 -10.54 6.24 -9.08
C SER A 90 -10.92 6.17 -7.60
N HIS A 91 -10.61 5.05 -6.94
CA HIS A 91 -11.07 4.73 -5.59
C HIS A 91 -12.58 4.93 -5.45
N THR A 92 -13.37 4.43 -6.40
CA THR A 92 -14.85 4.54 -6.36
C THR A 92 -15.56 3.19 -6.30
N ILE A 93 -14.92 2.09 -6.72
CA ILE A 93 -15.57 0.79 -6.90
C ILE A 93 -16.23 0.22 -5.63
N LYS A 94 -15.79 0.66 -4.45
CA LYS A 94 -16.34 0.24 -3.14
C LYS A 94 -17.35 1.24 -2.57
N GLY A 95 -17.83 2.19 -3.38
CA GLY A 95 -18.78 3.22 -2.95
C GLY A 95 -18.14 4.31 -2.07
N GLN A 96 -16.84 4.57 -2.23
CA GLN A 96 -16.13 5.54 -1.40
C GLN A 96 -16.68 6.96 -1.58
N LYS A 97 -17.38 7.47 -0.56
CA LYS A 97 -18.15 8.72 -0.58
C LYS A 97 -17.35 9.94 -1.06
N TYR A 98 -16.07 10.03 -0.69
CA TYR A 98 -15.22 11.18 -0.99
C TYR A 98 -14.96 11.37 -2.51
N ASN A 99 -15.01 10.30 -3.31
CA ASN A 99 -14.80 10.35 -4.76
C ASN A 99 -16.09 10.23 -5.59
N LEU A 100 -17.27 10.10 -4.97
CA LEU A 100 -18.54 10.07 -5.69
C LEU A 100 -18.83 11.36 -6.50
N PRO A 101 -18.50 12.59 -6.02
CA PRO A 101 -18.68 13.79 -6.84
C PRO A 101 -17.86 13.77 -8.15
N MET A 102 -16.65 13.22 -8.10
CA MET A 102 -15.81 13.01 -9.28
C MET A 102 -16.45 12.01 -10.25
N LEU A 103 -16.95 10.87 -9.74
CA LEU A 103 -17.64 9.87 -10.55
C LEU A 103 -18.92 10.43 -11.19
N ARG A 104 -19.73 11.17 -10.43
CA ARG A 104 -20.93 11.85 -10.93
C ARG A 104 -20.57 12.78 -12.09
N LYS A 105 -19.52 13.58 -11.94
CA LYS A 105 -19.05 14.48 -12.99
C LYS A 105 -18.64 13.75 -14.26
N LEU A 106 -17.98 12.60 -14.15
CA LEU A 106 -17.63 11.75 -15.30
C LEU A 106 -18.87 11.22 -16.02
N VAL A 107 -19.91 10.82 -15.27
CA VAL A 107 -21.20 10.39 -15.84
C VAL A 107 -21.88 11.53 -16.58
N ASP A 108 -22.01 12.70 -15.95
CA ASP A 108 -22.68 13.87 -16.54
C ASP A 108 -22.00 14.34 -17.83
N LEU A 109 -20.67 14.24 -17.88
CA LEU A 109 -19.86 14.59 -19.04
C LEU A 109 -19.78 13.48 -20.10
N LYS A 110 -20.45 12.34 -19.88
CA LYS A 110 -20.40 11.16 -20.76
C LYS A 110 -18.98 10.65 -21.01
N CYS A 111 -18.14 10.70 -19.98
CA CYS A 111 -16.76 10.24 -20.04
C CYS A 111 -16.67 8.71 -20.01
N SER A 112 -15.50 8.20 -20.39
CA SER A 112 -15.09 6.83 -20.14
C SER A 112 -14.01 6.80 -19.05
N LEU A 113 -14.10 5.84 -18.13
CA LEU A 113 -13.16 5.66 -17.02
C LEU A 113 -12.70 4.21 -16.99
N LEU A 114 -11.39 4.01 -17.12
CA LEU A 114 -10.72 2.77 -16.84
C LEU A 114 -10.06 2.89 -15.45
N ASP A 115 -10.28 1.92 -14.58
CA ASP A 115 -9.72 1.92 -13.23
C ASP A 115 -8.58 0.88 -13.12
N TYR A 116 -7.39 1.33 -12.72
CA TYR A 116 -6.25 0.44 -12.50
C TYR A 116 -6.54 -0.67 -11.49
N GLU A 117 -7.41 -0.45 -10.49
CA GLU A 117 -7.81 -1.46 -9.51
C GLU A 117 -8.56 -2.64 -10.16
N ARG A 118 -9.12 -2.42 -11.35
CA ARG A 118 -9.93 -3.37 -12.12
C ARG A 118 -9.19 -4.03 -13.28
N ILE A 119 -7.89 -3.75 -13.44
CA ILE A 119 -7.00 -4.56 -14.27
C ILE A 119 -6.68 -5.86 -13.51
N VAL A 120 -7.53 -6.87 -13.72
CA VAL A 120 -7.49 -8.16 -13.03
C VAL A 120 -7.44 -9.33 -14.01
N ASP A 121 -6.83 -10.43 -13.59
CA ASP A 121 -6.88 -11.70 -14.33
C ASP A 121 -8.22 -12.43 -14.19
N GLU A 122 -8.33 -13.61 -14.77
CA GLU A 122 -9.51 -14.49 -14.73
C GLU A 122 -9.92 -14.92 -13.32
N GLN A 123 -8.99 -14.94 -12.37
CA GLN A 123 -9.23 -15.28 -10.98
C GLN A 123 -9.50 -14.02 -10.12
N GLY A 124 -9.60 -12.83 -10.74
CA GLY A 124 -9.82 -11.57 -10.04
C GLY A 124 -8.58 -11.01 -9.34
N ARG A 125 -7.38 -11.59 -9.57
CA ARG A 125 -6.13 -11.09 -8.99
C ARG A 125 -5.70 -9.84 -9.75
N ARG A 126 -5.40 -8.77 -9.01
CA ARG A 126 -4.90 -7.52 -9.57
C ARG A 126 -3.56 -7.75 -10.27
N LEU A 127 -3.41 -7.18 -11.46
CA LEU A 127 -2.19 -7.27 -12.27
C LEU A 127 -1.33 -6.01 -12.15
N VAL A 128 -1.95 -4.87 -11.81
CA VAL A 128 -1.30 -3.56 -11.70
C VAL A 128 -1.56 -2.97 -10.31
N PHE A 129 -0.51 -2.86 -9.49
CA PHE A 129 -0.58 -2.41 -8.10
C PHE A 129 0.80 -2.04 -7.53
N PHE A 130 0.82 -1.29 -6.42
CA PHE A 130 2.05 -0.84 -5.75
C PHE A 130 2.43 -1.63 -4.48
N GLY A 131 1.67 -2.69 -4.15
CA GLY A 131 1.73 -3.38 -2.87
C GLY A 131 3.13 -3.78 -2.39
N ARG A 132 4.00 -4.30 -3.26
CA ARG A 132 5.38 -4.64 -2.87
C ARG A 132 6.15 -3.43 -2.32
N TYR A 133 6.02 -2.28 -2.96
CA TYR A 133 6.71 -1.06 -2.54
C TYR A 133 6.12 -0.42 -1.29
N ALA A 134 4.81 -0.59 -1.06
CA ALA A 134 4.21 -0.25 0.22
C ALA A 134 4.82 -1.08 1.35
N GLY A 135 5.04 -2.38 1.11
CA GLY A 135 5.75 -3.27 2.02
C GLY A 135 7.19 -2.83 2.30
N LEU A 136 7.96 -2.57 1.24
CA LEU A 136 9.35 -2.13 1.35
C LEU A 136 9.48 -0.84 2.18
N ALA A 137 8.80 0.23 1.77
CA ALA A 137 8.83 1.50 2.50
C ALA A 137 8.30 1.35 3.93
N GLY A 138 7.14 0.69 4.09
CA GLY A 138 6.52 0.51 5.38
C GLY A 138 7.39 -0.24 6.39
N MET A 139 8.17 -1.23 5.96
CA MET A 139 9.11 -1.90 6.86
C MET A 139 10.31 -1.02 7.22
N ILE A 140 10.84 -0.24 6.29
CA ILE A 140 11.93 0.71 6.56
C ILE A 140 11.48 1.70 7.63
N ASP A 141 10.32 2.33 7.46
CA ASP A 141 9.80 3.33 8.39
C ASP A 141 9.37 2.72 9.74
N THR A 142 8.91 1.45 9.72
CA THR A 142 8.65 0.71 10.96
C THR A 142 9.94 0.47 11.76
N PHE A 143 11.05 0.12 11.09
CA PHE A 143 12.35 -0.01 11.76
C PHE A 143 12.92 1.33 12.22
N TRP A 144 12.74 2.41 11.44
CA TRP A 144 13.05 3.76 11.87
C TRP A 144 12.27 4.10 13.16
N ALA A 145 10.96 3.86 13.17
CA ALA A 145 10.10 4.10 14.33
C ALA A 145 10.57 3.31 15.56
N LEU A 146 10.96 2.05 15.37
CA LEU A 146 11.52 1.21 16.42
C LEU A 146 12.82 1.77 16.98
N GLY A 147 13.76 2.16 16.11
CA GLY A 147 15.04 2.75 16.52
C GLY A 147 14.84 4.02 17.33
N ARG A 148 13.92 4.90 16.90
CA ARG A 148 13.54 6.13 17.60
C ARG A 148 12.87 5.83 18.95
N ARG A 149 11.93 4.87 19.00
CA ARG A 149 11.22 4.47 20.22
C ARG A 149 12.17 3.92 21.28
N LEU A 150 13.05 3.01 20.89
CA LEU A 150 14.03 2.40 21.80
C LEU A 150 15.02 3.45 22.32
N ALA A 151 15.47 4.37 21.46
CA ALA A 151 16.33 5.48 21.87
C ALA A 151 15.66 6.39 22.91
N ALA A 152 14.37 6.73 22.72
CA ALA A 152 13.59 7.52 23.67
C ALA A 152 13.41 6.82 25.04
N GLN A 153 13.54 5.49 25.07
CA GLN A 153 13.54 4.67 26.28
C GLN A 153 14.95 4.48 26.88
N GLY A 154 15.96 5.17 26.35
CA GLY A 154 17.35 5.06 26.80
C GLY A 154 18.07 3.80 26.34
N LEU A 155 17.53 3.07 25.36
CA LEU A 155 18.10 1.84 24.82
C LEU A 155 18.85 2.12 23.52
N ALA A 156 20.17 2.00 23.56
CA ALA A 156 21.00 2.09 22.38
C ALA A 156 20.89 0.80 21.54
N THR A 157 20.53 0.93 20.26
CA THR A 157 20.43 -0.21 19.33
C THR A 157 20.88 0.20 17.92
N PRO A 158 21.34 -0.76 17.09
CA PRO A 158 21.71 -0.47 15.71
C PRO A 158 20.58 0.17 14.87
N PHE A 159 19.32 -0.04 15.25
CA PHE A 159 18.16 0.54 14.57
C PHE A 159 18.11 2.08 14.60
N GLN A 160 18.87 2.74 15.49
CA GLN A 160 18.98 4.21 15.51
C GLN A 160 19.62 4.78 14.23
N GLN A 161 20.31 3.95 13.45
CA GLN A 161 20.94 4.32 12.19
C GLN A 161 19.98 4.29 10.99
N VAL A 162 18.82 3.63 11.14
CA VAL A 162 17.81 3.54 10.08
C VAL A 162 17.28 4.94 9.82
N LYS A 163 17.27 5.35 8.55
CA LYS A 163 16.61 6.55 8.04
C LYS A 163 15.20 6.22 7.53
N MET A 164 14.35 7.22 7.35
CA MET A 164 13.05 7.04 6.69
C MET A 164 13.26 6.66 5.22
N ALA A 165 12.30 5.96 4.62
CA ALA A 165 12.43 5.41 3.27
C ALA A 165 12.76 6.49 2.23
N HIS A 166 12.09 7.65 2.29
CA HIS A 166 12.31 8.76 1.37
C HIS A 166 13.68 9.48 1.53
N GLU A 167 14.42 9.21 2.61
CA GLU A 167 15.76 9.78 2.85
C GLU A 167 16.88 8.97 2.20
N TYR A 168 16.59 7.75 1.74
CA TYR A 168 17.53 6.97 0.94
C TYR A 168 17.46 7.40 -0.53
N ALA A 169 18.60 7.33 -1.22
CA ALA A 169 18.66 7.67 -2.64
C ALA A 169 17.89 6.66 -3.51
N ASP A 170 18.01 5.37 -3.18
CA ASP A 170 17.44 4.24 -3.91
C ASP A 170 17.43 2.96 -3.06
N LEU A 171 16.81 1.89 -3.57
CA LEU A 171 16.81 0.58 -2.90
C LEU A 171 18.22 -0.04 -2.66
N PRO A 172 19.21 0.09 -3.56
CA PRO A 172 20.60 -0.30 -3.27
C PRO A 172 21.16 0.38 -2.01
N ALA A 173 20.94 1.69 -1.82
CA ALA A 173 21.38 2.39 -0.63
C ALA A 173 20.70 1.88 0.65
N VAL A 174 19.40 1.54 0.58
CA VAL A 174 18.70 0.86 1.68
C VAL A 174 19.37 -0.46 2.02
N ARG A 175 19.65 -1.30 1.02
CA ARG A 175 20.29 -2.61 1.23
C ARG A 175 21.66 -2.49 1.87
N GLN A 176 22.45 -1.49 1.46
CA GLN A 176 23.75 -1.22 2.06
C GLN A 176 23.64 -0.81 3.53
N ALA A 177 22.74 0.12 3.86
CA ALA A 177 22.53 0.55 5.25
C ALA A 177 22.05 -0.61 6.14
N PHE A 178 21.13 -1.44 5.65
CA PHE A 178 20.68 -2.63 6.39
C PHE A 178 21.77 -3.70 6.53
N ALA A 179 22.69 -3.82 5.57
CA ALA A 179 23.84 -4.72 5.69
C ALA A 179 24.81 -4.29 6.80
N GLU A 180 25.03 -2.98 6.97
CA GLU A 180 25.83 -2.42 8.06
C GLU A 180 25.18 -2.69 9.43
N ILE A 181 23.88 -2.41 9.55
CA ILE A 181 23.08 -2.73 10.75
C ILE A 181 23.13 -4.23 11.05
N ALA A 182 23.02 -5.08 10.02
CA ALA A 182 23.10 -6.54 10.16
C ALA A 182 24.49 -7.00 10.63
N ALA A 183 25.56 -6.33 10.20
CA ALA A 183 26.92 -6.62 10.67
C ALA A 183 27.09 -6.27 12.14
N GLU A 184 26.59 -5.11 12.56
CA GLU A 184 26.62 -4.69 13.97
C GLU A 184 25.80 -5.61 14.87
N LEU A 185 24.57 -5.97 14.47
CA LEU A 185 23.72 -6.92 15.21
C LEU A 185 24.42 -8.27 15.44
N ARG A 186 25.16 -8.78 14.46
CA ARG A 186 25.93 -10.02 14.62
C ARG A 186 27.08 -9.89 15.62
N GLN A 187 27.67 -8.70 15.75
CA GLN A 187 28.80 -8.45 16.64
C GLN A 187 28.34 -8.15 18.07
N THR A 188 27.40 -7.23 18.24
CA THR A 188 27.02 -6.70 19.56
C THR A 188 25.72 -7.30 20.09
N GLY A 189 24.87 -7.81 19.20
CA GLY A 189 23.51 -8.23 19.54
C GLY A 189 22.62 -7.05 19.94
N LEU A 190 21.47 -7.38 20.53
CA LEU A 190 20.55 -6.42 21.12
C LEU A 190 20.67 -6.41 22.65
N PRO A 191 20.37 -5.28 23.32
CA PRO A 191 20.31 -5.23 24.78
C PRO A 191 19.36 -6.29 25.35
N PRO A 192 19.66 -6.88 26.52
CA PRO A 192 18.79 -7.88 27.17
C PRO A 192 17.33 -7.43 27.30
N ALA A 193 17.10 -6.13 27.58
CA ALA A 193 15.76 -5.56 27.71
C ALA A 193 14.90 -5.62 26.43
N VAL A 194 15.52 -5.79 25.26
CA VAL A 194 14.84 -5.89 23.95
C VAL A 194 14.71 -7.34 23.48
N ARG A 195 15.48 -8.27 24.05
CA ARG A 195 15.56 -9.66 23.58
C ARG A 195 14.46 -10.56 24.18
N PRO A 196 13.96 -11.56 23.41
CA PRO A 196 14.11 -11.66 21.95
C PRO A 196 13.43 -10.47 21.26
N LEU A 197 13.84 -10.06 20.07
CA LEU A 197 13.07 -9.09 19.28
C LEU A 197 12.19 -9.87 18.30
N VAL A 198 10.88 -9.82 18.48
CA VAL A 198 9.93 -10.58 17.66
C VAL A 198 9.15 -9.63 16.75
N VAL A 199 9.22 -9.86 15.44
CA VAL A 199 8.47 -9.12 14.42
C VAL A 199 7.42 -10.05 13.82
N GLY A 200 6.15 -9.69 14.03
CA GLY A 200 5.00 -10.37 13.45
C GLY A 200 4.53 -9.69 12.17
N PHE A 201 4.25 -10.46 11.13
CA PHE A 201 3.69 -9.97 9.85
C PHE A 201 2.31 -10.57 9.63
N THR A 202 1.29 -9.75 9.36
CA THR A 202 -0.01 -10.28 8.94
C THR A 202 -0.09 -10.47 7.43
N GLY A 203 -0.67 -11.57 6.99
CA GLY A 203 -0.85 -11.91 5.59
C GLY A 203 0.43 -12.32 4.86
N TYR A 204 0.25 -12.76 3.62
CA TYR A 204 1.30 -13.30 2.75
C TYR A 204 1.22 -12.75 1.32
N GLY A 205 0.50 -11.64 1.14
CA GLY A 205 0.38 -10.92 -0.12
C GLY A 205 1.62 -10.09 -0.45
N ASN A 206 1.54 -9.30 -1.53
CA ASN A 206 2.68 -8.51 -2.04
C ASN A 206 3.21 -7.49 -1.03
N VAL A 207 2.33 -6.90 -0.21
CA VAL A 207 2.71 -5.97 0.87
C VAL A 207 3.56 -6.68 1.92
N SER A 208 3.05 -7.78 2.49
CA SER A 208 3.78 -8.59 3.47
C SER A 208 5.11 -9.10 2.92
N LYS A 209 5.13 -9.61 1.68
CA LYS A 209 6.38 -10.04 1.03
C LYS A 209 7.38 -8.90 0.89
N GLY A 210 6.94 -7.70 0.47
CA GLY A 210 7.80 -6.52 0.40
C GLY A 210 8.36 -6.12 1.76
N ALA A 211 7.54 -6.15 2.82
CA ALA A 211 8.02 -5.86 4.16
C ALA A 211 9.06 -6.88 4.64
N GLN A 212 8.79 -8.16 4.37
CA GLN A 212 9.72 -9.25 4.66
C GLN A 212 11.04 -9.11 3.89
N GLU A 213 11.05 -8.62 2.64
CA GLU A 213 12.30 -8.40 1.88
C GLU A 213 13.27 -7.45 2.59
N ILE A 214 12.77 -6.44 3.31
CA ILE A 214 13.62 -5.53 4.11
C ILE A 214 14.03 -6.19 5.42
N PHE A 215 13.09 -6.83 6.11
CA PHE A 215 13.38 -7.56 7.35
C PHE A 215 14.43 -8.65 7.16
N ASP A 216 14.36 -9.39 6.05
CA ASP A 216 15.22 -10.53 5.76
C ASP A 216 16.68 -10.12 5.47
N LEU A 217 16.98 -8.82 5.35
CA LEU A 217 18.35 -8.29 5.29
C LEU A 217 19.08 -8.40 6.63
N LEU A 218 18.34 -8.51 7.74
CA LEU A 218 18.88 -8.60 9.09
C LEU A 218 19.05 -10.08 9.51
N PRO A 219 19.99 -10.39 10.44
CA PRO A 219 20.13 -11.75 10.98
C PRO A 219 18.83 -12.16 11.68
N HIS A 220 18.19 -13.22 11.21
CA HIS A 220 16.91 -13.66 11.74
C HIS A 220 16.70 -15.16 11.60
N ARG A 221 15.77 -15.69 12.39
CA ARG A 221 15.16 -17.00 12.18
C ARG A 221 13.64 -16.88 12.14
N THR A 222 13.01 -17.74 11.35
CA THR A 222 11.54 -17.80 11.24
C THR A 222 11.00 -18.89 12.15
N ILE A 223 9.96 -18.57 12.92
CA ILE A 223 9.20 -19.54 13.71
C ILE A 223 7.71 -19.46 13.36
N THR A 224 6.99 -20.53 13.64
CA THR A 224 5.53 -20.60 13.48
C THR A 224 4.80 -19.88 14.61
N PRO A 225 3.54 -19.47 14.39
CA PRO A 225 2.69 -18.95 15.47
C PRO A 225 2.55 -19.93 16.66
N ALA A 226 2.52 -21.23 16.42
CA ALA A 226 2.47 -22.23 17.50
C ALA A 226 3.77 -22.27 18.33
N GLU A 227 4.93 -22.17 17.68
CA GLU A 227 6.23 -22.05 18.35
C GLU A 227 6.34 -20.76 19.17
N LEU A 228 5.75 -19.65 18.69
CA LEU A 228 5.70 -18.39 19.42
C LEU A 228 4.96 -18.53 20.76
N LEU A 229 3.76 -19.14 20.75
CA LEU A 229 2.95 -19.33 21.96
C LEU A 229 3.55 -20.35 22.94
N SER A 230 4.34 -21.30 22.45
CA SER A 230 5.01 -22.31 23.29
C SER A 230 6.35 -21.84 23.85
N GLY A 231 6.74 -20.58 23.63
CA GLY A 231 7.95 -19.98 24.22
C GLY A 231 9.26 -20.29 23.49
N HIS A 232 9.21 -20.82 22.26
CA HIS A 232 10.41 -21.19 21.48
C HIS A 232 11.17 -19.99 20.90
N ALA A 233 10.75 -18.75 21.20
CA ALA A 233 11.43 -17.53 20.75
C ALA A 233 12.88 -17.44 21.26
N GLY A 234 13.20 -18.05 22.42
CA GLY A 234 14.54 -18.16 22.99
C GLY A 234 15.14 -16.81 23.45
N GLU A 235 15.97 -16.82 24.50
CA GLU A 235 16.50 -15.57 25.09
C GLU A 235 17.93 -15.20 24.63
N ALA A 236 18.65 -16.13 23.99
CA ALA A 236 20.11 -16.05 23.85
C ALA A 236 20.66 -15.81 22.43
N SER A 237 19.80 -15.57 21.42
CA SER A 237 20.27 -15.33 20.04
C SER A 237 20.56 -13.85 19.76
N HIS A 238 21.51 -13.60 18.86
CA HIS A 238 21.74 -12.30 18.21
C HIS A 238 20.79 -12.09 17.02
N GLU A 239 19.95 -13.07 16.71
CA GLU A 239 18.98 -13.05 15.63
C GLU A 239 17.64 -12.45 16.07
N LEU A 240 16.99 -11.77 15.13
CA LEU A 240 15.59 -11.40 15.24
C LEU A 240 14.70 -12.61 15.01
N ILE A 241 13.48 -12.57 15.55
CA ILE A 241 12.47 -13.61 15.33
C ILE A 241 11.41 -13.09 14.36
N LYS A 242 11.18 -13.86 13.29
CA LYS A 242 10.14 -13.60 12.30
C LYS A 242 8.97 -14.55 12.50
N VAL A 243 7.75 -14.02 12.52
CA VAL A 243 6.52 -14.80 12.53
C VAL A 243 5.55 -14.26 11.49
N VAL A 244 4.97 -15.14 10.68
CA VAL A 244 3.97 -14.77 9.67
C VAL A 244 2.62 -15.34 10.05
N PHE A 245 1.61 -14.48 10.15
CA PHE A 245 0.25 -14.83 10.52
C PHE A 245 -0.65 -14.89 9.28
N ARG A 246 -1.32 -16.03 9.14
CA ARG A 246 -2.39 -16.27 8.16
C ARG A 246 -3.76 -16.14 8.82
N GLU A 247 -4.81 -16.19 8.02
CA GLU A 247 -6.20 -16.04 8.44
C GLU A 247 -6.55 -16.98 9.61
N GLU A 248 -6.14 -18.25 9.55
CA GLU A 248 -6.38 -19.25 10.60
C GLU A 248 -5.73 -18.92 11.96
N HIS A 249 -4.78 -17.98 12.00
CA HIS A 249 -4.15 -17.48 13.21
C HIS A 249 -4.83 -16.19 13.73
N THR A 250 -5.52 -15.46 12.86
CA THR A 250 -6.11 -14.16 13.19
C THR A 250 -7.57 -14.28 13.64
N VAL A 251 -8.27 -15.32 13.18
CA VAL A 251 -9.69 -15.50 13.45
C VAL A 251 -10.00 -16.96 13.78
N ARG A 252 -11.11 -17.17 14.49
CA ARG A 252 -11.66 -18.49 14.79
C ARG A 252 -13.18 -18.51 14.62
N PRO A 253 -13.78 -19.64 14.20
CA PRO A 253 -15.24 -19.78 14.19
C PRO A 253 -15.85 -19.49 15.57
N ILE A 254 -16.99 -18.81 15.58
CA ILE A 254 -17.76 -18.55 16.81
C ILE A 254 -18.42 -19.84 17.31
N ASP A 255 -18.96 -20.64 16.38
CA ASP A 255 -19.64 -21.90 16.66
C ASP A 255 -18.63 -22.95 17.18
N PRO A 256 -18.80 -23.45 18.41
CA PRO A 256 -17.90 -24.47 18.97
C PRO A 256 -17.88 -25.75 18.13
N GLY A 257 -16.69 -26.31 17.91
CA GLY A 257 -16.51 -27.56 17.16
C GLY A 257 -16.46 -27.40 15.63
N VAL A 258 -16.69 -26.19 15.10
CA VAL A 258 -16.49 -25.89 13.68
C VAL A 258 -15.00 -25.63 13.42
N ALA A 259 -14.43 -26.32 12.43
CA ALA A 259 -13.06 -26.08 11.98
C ALA A 259 -12.99 -24.80 11.12
N PHE A 260 -11.85 -24.12 11.15
CA PHE A 260 -11.60 -22.98 10.27
C PHE A 260 -11.63 -23.41 8.81
N ASP A 261 -12.40 -22.69 7.98
CA ASP A 261 -12.41 -22.81 6.53
C ASP A 261 -12.26 -21.43 5.88
N LEU A 262 -11.26 -21.30 5.01
CA LEU A 262 -10.90 -20.01 4.41
C LEU A 262 -12.01 -19.48 3.48
N SER A 263 -12.67 -20.37 2.73
CA SER A 263 -13.73 -19.97 1.80
C SER A 263 -14.95 -19.41 2.54
N THR A 264 -15.30 -20.05 3.66
CA THR A 264 -16.37 -19.64 4.56
C THR A 264 -16.03 -18.31 5.23
N PHE A 265 -14.78 -18.10 5.65
CA PHE A 265 -14.35 -16.80 6.20
C PHE A 265 -14.51 -15.66 5.21
N TYR A 266 -14.12 -15.86 3.94
CA TYR A 266 -14.28 -14.82 2.92
C TYR A 266 -15.76 -14.52 2.57
N ALA A 267 -16.62 -15.55 2.56
CA ALA A 267 -18.04 -15.38 2.28
C ALA A 267 -18.81 -14.78 3.47
N HIS A 268 -18.53 -15.27 4.68
CA HIS A 268 -19.25 -15.04 5.93
C HIS A 268 -18.31 -14.67 7.09
N PRO A 269 -17.55 -13.57 6.99
CA PRO A 269 -16.58 -13.18 8.01
C PRO A 269 -17.24 -12.87 9.36
N GLU A 270 -18.54 -12.53 9.38
CA GLU A 270 -19.34 -12.30 10.59
C GLU A 270 -19.50 -13.55 11.49
N ARG A 271 -19.21 -14.75 10.97
CA ARG A 271 -19.27 -16.01 11.73
C ARG A 271 -17.99 -16.30 12.52
N PHE A 272 -17.04 -15.37 12.51
CA PHE A 272 -15.72 -15.53 13.13
C PHE A 272 -15.47 -14.43 14.16
N ALA A 273 -14.76 -14.80 15.23
CA ALA A 273 -14.24 -13.87 16.23
C ALA A 273 -12.73 -13.71 16.08
N SER A 274 -12.17 -12.61 16.59
CA SER A 274 -10.70 -12.44 16.68
C SER A 274 -10.08 -13.55 17.52
N ALA A 275 -8.93 -14.04 17.06
CA ALA A 275 -8.09 -15.01 17.75
C ALA A 275 -6.66 -14.49 17.99
N PHE A 276 -6.41 -13.20 17.72
CA PHE A 276 -5.05 -12.68 17.59
C PHE A 276 -4.40 -12.23 18.91
N ARG A 277 -5.21 -11.86 19.91
CA ARG A 277 -4.75 -11.32 21.21
C ARG A 277 -3.60 -12.09 21.86
N PRO A 278 -3.59 -13.44 21.93
CA PRO A 278 -2.50 -14.18 22.59
C PRO A 278 -1.13 -13.93 21.99
N TYR A 279 -1.04 -13.64 20.69
CA TYR A 279 0.25 -13.39 20.03
C TYR A 279 0.84 -12.03 20.42
N LEU A 280 -0.01 -11.03 20.70
CA LEU A 280 0.41 -9.65 20.98
C LEU A 280 1.34 -9.54 22.19
N ASP A 281 1.19 -10.41 23.19
CA ASP A 281 2.05 -10.42 24.38
C ASP A 281 3.50 -10.81 24.07
N HIS A 282 3.74 -11.45 22.92
CA HIS A 282 5.06 -11.93 22.52
C HIS A 282 5.74 -11.07 21.45
N LEU A 283 5.00 -10.18 20.78
CA LEU A 283 5.53 -9.34 19.71
C LEU A 283 6.25 -8.11 20.27
N THR A 284 7.36 -7.73 19.65
CA THR A 284 7.99 -6.42 19.82
C THR A 284 7.47 -5.44 18.77
N VAL A 285 7.28 -5.93 17.54
CA VAL A 285 6.76 -5.19 16.40
C VAL A 285 5.67 -6.01 15.72
N LEU A 286 4.59 -5.36 15.34
CA LEU A 286 3.58 -5.90 14.43
C LEU A 286 3.58 -5.12 13.12
N VAL A 287 3.67 -5.81 11.99
CA VAL A 287 3.58 -5.22 10.65
C VAL A 287 2.27 -5.70 10.02
N ASN A 288 1.27 -4.81 10.02
CA ASN A 288 -0.04 -5.13 9.48
C ASN A 288 -0.07 -4.90 7.96
N CYS A 289 -0.24 -5.98 7.20
CA CYS A 289 -0.23 -5.96 5.73
C CYS A 289 -1.53 -6.50 5.11
N ILE A 290 -2.57 -6.70 5.92
CA ILE A 290 -3.88 -7.18 5.45
C ILE A 290 -4.89 -6.05 5.43
N TYR A 291 -5.69 -6.00 4.37
CA TYR A 291 -6.87 -5.15 4.29
C TYR A 291 -7.95 -5.70 5.21
N TRP A 292 -8.69 -4.80 5.89
CA TRP A 292 -9.80 -5.17 6.74
C TRP A 292 -11.16 -4.78 6.13
N SER A 293 -12.17 -5.61 6.40
CA SER A 293 -13.56 -5.35 5.99
C SER A 293 -14.43 -5.14 7.22
N PRO A 294 -15.40 -4.21 7.22
CA PRO A 294 -16.30 -3.97 8.35
C PRO A 294 -17.09 -5.17 8.87
N ARG A 295 -17.25 -6.21 8.03
CA ARG A 295 -17.92 -7.46 8.43
C ARG A 295 -16.99 -8.43 9.18
N ALA A 296 -15.68 -8.25 9.07
CA ALA A 296 -14.69 -9.11 9.72
C ALA A 296 -14.37 -8.61 11.13
N PRO A 297 -14.03 -9.52 12.07
CA PRO A 297 -13.52 -9.11 13.36
C PRO A 297 -12.26 -8.24 13.19
N ARG A 298 -12.06 -7.31 14.11
CA ARG A 298 -10.84 -6.48 14.16
C ARG A 298 -9.67 -7.35 14.59
N LEU A 299 -8.47 -7.04 14.09
CA LEU A 299 -7.23 -7.69 14.50
C LEU A 299 -6.84 -7.29 15.93
N ILE A 300 -6.98 -6.00 16.25
CA ILE A 300 -6.81 -5.46 17.59
C ILE A 300 -7.92 -4.43 17.87
N SER A 301 -8.75 -4.71 18.87
CA SER A 301 -9.79 -3.81 19.37
C SER A 301 -9.26 -2.81 20.41
N LEU A 302 -10.02 -1.76 20.70
CA LEU A 302 -9.69 -0.81 21.78
C LEU A 302 -9.64 -1.50 23.15
N ALA A 303 -10.53 -2.47 23.40
CA ALA A 303 -10.56 -3.22 24.65
C ALA A 303 -9.30 -4.07 24.82
N GLU A 304 -8.87 -4.77 23.76
CA GLU A 304 -7.61 -5.54 23.76
C GLU A 304 -6.39 -4.62 23.91
N ALA A 305 -6.42 -3.42 23.30
CA ALA A 305 -5.37 -2.43 23.49
C ALA A 305 -5.29 -1.96 24.96
N GLN A 306 -6.42 -1.60 25.56
CA GLN A 306 -6.48 -1.20 26.95
C GLN A 306 -6.01 -2.32 27.89
N GLU A 307 -6.38 -3.57 27.61
CA GLU A 307 -5.89 -4.73 28.36
C GLU A 307 -4.37 -4.93 28.19
N LEU A 308 -3.83 -4.77 26.99
CA LEU A 308 -2.41 -5.00 26.71
C LEU A 308 -1.51 -3.95 27.37
N TRP A 309 -1.90 -2.68 27.32
CA TRP A 309 -1.09 -1.56 27.83
C TRP A 309 -1.50 -1.06 29.23
N GLY A 310 -2.70 -1.39 29.71
CA GLY A 310 -3.18 -1.04 31.05
C GLY A 310 -2.65 -1.97 32.17
N GLN A 311 -1.86 -2.99 31.84
CA GLN A 311 -1.23 -3.87 32.81
C GLN A 311 -0.14 -3.15 33.62
N GLN A 312 0.12 -3.63 34.85
CA GLN A 312 1.23 -3.11 35.67
C GLN A 312 2.62 -3.39 35.07
N ARG A 313 2.71 -4.25 34.05
CA ARG A 313 3.95 -4.54 33.32
C ARG A 313 3.93 -3.83 31.97
N PRO A 314 5.07 -3.23 31.55
CA PRO A 314 5.15 -2.65 30.22
C PRO A 314 4.85 -3.68 29.15
N ALA A 315 3.93 -3.35 28.24
CA ALA A 315 3.66 -4.20 27.08
C ALA A 315 4.92 -4.38 26.23
N ARG A 316 5.10 -5.60 25.73
CA ARG A 316 6.24 -5.94 24.88
C ARG A 316 6.12 -5.34 23.48
N LEU A 317 4.90 -5.19 22.98
CA LEU A 317 4.60 -4.57 21.69
C LEU A 317 4.87 -3.06 21.76
N GLN A 318 5.92 -2.63 21.06
CA GLN A 318 6.40 -1.24 21.04
C GLN A 318 5.93 -0.48 19.80
N VAL A 319 5.95 -1.14 18.64
CA VAL A 319 5.68 -0.49 17.34
C VAL A 319 4.70 -1.32 16.52
N ILE A 320 3.76 -0.63 15.89
CA ILE A 320 2.84 -1.20 14.91
C ILE A 320 3.05 -0.46 13.59
N GLY A 321 3.61 -1.16 12.61
CA GLY A 321 3.65 -0.72 11.23
C GLY A 321 2.36 -1.07 10.52
N ASP A 322 1.37 -0.18 10.54
CA ASP A 322 0.09 -0.37 9.88
C ASP A 322 0.15 0.07 8.41
N ILE A 323 0.69 -0.81 7.56
CA ILE A 323 0.83 -0.56 6.12
C ILE A 323 -0.54 -0.58 5.42
N SER A 324 -1.55 -1.24 6.00
CA SER A 324 -2.92 -1.18 5.49
C SER A 324 -3.51 0.22 5.62
N CYS A 325 -3.18 0.91 6.73
CA CYS A 325 -3.61 2.26 7.06
C CYS A 325 -5.14 2.48 6.94
N ASP A 326 -5.93 1.46 7.28
CA ASP A 326 -7.38 1.56 7.33
C ASP A 326 -7.78 2.31 8.62
N ILE A 327 -8.27 3.56 8.48
CA ILE A 327 -8.71 4.38 9.63
C ILE A 327 -9.83 3.66 10.39
N GLU A 328 -9.63 3.50 11.69
CA GLU A 328 -10.49 2.71 12.57
C GLU A 328 -10.82 1.33 11.96
N GLY A 329 -9.81 0.69 11.34
CA GLY A 329 -9.92 -0.57 10.61
C GLY A 329 -9.49 -1.80 11.42
N GLY A 330 -8.67 -2.66 10.81
CA GLY A 330 -8.22 -3.90 11.45
C GLY A 330 -7.49 -3.66 12.77
N ILE A 331 -6.65 -2.63 12.83
CA ILE A 331 -6.12 -2.05 14.08
C ILE A 331 -7.04 -0.87 14.44
N GLN A 332 -7.89 -1.04 15.46
CA GLN A 332 -8.98 -0.09 15.72
C GLN A 332 -8.50 1.32 16.05
N PHE A 333 -7.31 1.44 16.63
CA PHE A 333 -6.71 2.71 17.03
C PHE A 333 -5.75 3.29 15.97
N THR A 334 -5.84 2.83 14.72
CA THR A 334 -5.33 3.60 13.58
C THR A 334 -6.26 4.80 13.37
N LEU A 335 -6.00 5.91 14.07
CA LEU A 335 -6.92 7.05 14.16
C LEU A 335 -6.68 8.15 13.11
N GLN A 336 -5.51 8.15 12.47
CA GLN A 336 -5.14 9.16 11.48
C GLN A 336 -4.10 8.62 10.50
N GLU A 337 -4.17 9.10 9.25
CA GLU A 337 -3.10 8.94 8.26
C GLU A 337 -1.92 9.88 8.59
N THR A 338 -0.72 9.33 8.55
CA THR A 338 0.53 10.07 8.71
C THR A 338 1.16 10.39 7.34
N GLN A 339 2.20 11.23 7.35
CA GLN A 339 2.91 11.63 6.14
C GLN A 339 4.38 11.22 6.26
N PRO A 340 5.12 11.04 5.14
CA PRO A 340 6.53 10.67 5.19
C PRO A 340 7.42 11.58 6.07
N ASP A 341 7.14 12.88 6.20
CA ASP A 341 7.88 13.79 7.10
C ASP A 341 7.47 13.73 8.57
N ASN A 342 6.32 13.14 8.88
CA ASN A 342 5.85 12.96 10.24
C ASN A 342 5.11 11.61 10.34
N PRO A 343 5.86 10.49 10.27
CA PRO A 343 5.32 9.17 9.89
C PRO A 343 4.66 8.41 11.04
N VAL A 344 4.74 8.92 12.28
CA VAL A 344 4.33 8.17 13.47
C VAL A 344 3.65 9.01 14.53
N TYR A 345 2.80 8.36 15.30
CA TYR A 345 2.27 8.86 16.56
C TYR A 345 2.27 7.76 17.62
N VAL A 346 2.24 8.14 18.88
CA VAL A 346 1.92 7.26 20.00
C VAL A 346 0.42 7.28 20.23
N TYR A 347 -0.20 6.11 20.32
CA TYR A 347 -1.58 5.96 20.76
C TYR A 347 -1.62 5.67 22.27
N ASP A 348 -2.26 6.55 23.04
CA ASP A 348 -2.50 6.37 24.48
C ASP A 348 -3.80 5.57 24.70
N PRO A 349 -3.73 4.31 25.18
CA PRO A 349 -4.90 3.44 25.31
C PRO A 349 -5.86 3.84 26.45
N ASP A 350 -5.39 4.56 27.46
CA ASP A 350 -6.21 5.03 28.58
C ASP A 350 -7.02 6.27 28.20
N ARG A 351 -6.39 7.18 27.43
CA ARG A 351 -7.00 8.45 27.01
C ARG A 351 -7.71 8.35 25.66
N HIS A 352 -7.48 7.28 24.91
CA HIS A 352 -7.89 7.13 23.53
C HIS A 352 -7.46 8.34 22.67
N ALA A 353 -6.20 8.74 22.81
CA ALA A 353 -5.66 9.95 22.18
C ALA A 353 -4.33 9.65 21.48
N ILE A 354 -4.02 10.41 20.44
CA ILE A 354 -2.75 10.33 19.72
C ILE A 354 -1.85 11.51 20.06
N THR A 355 -0.55 11.25 20.16
CA THR A 355 0.49 12.29 20.26
C THR A 355 1.56 12.01 19.21
N MET A 356 1.85 12.99 18.35
CA MET A 356 2.87 12.80 17.29
C MET A 356 4.25 12.50 17.90
N GLY A 357 5.02 11.65 17.21
CA GLY A 357 6.34 11.21 17.66
C GLY A 357 6.32 9.82 18.30
N VAL A 358 7.32 9.55 19.14
CA VAL A 358 7.60 8.21 19.67
C VAL A 358 7.59 8.12 21.20
N GLU A 359 7.35 9.23 21.89
CA GLU A 359 7.35 9.33 23.35
C GLU A 359 5.92 9.26 23.90
N GLY A 360 5.72 8.50 24.97
CA GLY A 360 4.42 8.35 25.61
C GLY A 360 4.05 6.91 25.95
N HIS A 361 2.89 6.78 26.59
CA HIS A 361 2.28 5.50 26.97
C HIS A 361 1.56 4.87 25.77
N GLY A 362 1.69 3.55 25.61
CA GLY A 362 1.13 2.80 24.48
C GLY A 362 2.10 2.58 23.30
N PRO A 363 1.61 2.03 22.17
CA PRO A 363 2.43 1.72 21.01
C PRO A 363 2.68 2.96 20.14
N VAL A 364 3.82 2.95 19.46
CA VAL A 364 4.06 3.82 18.30
C VAL A 364 3.36 3.20 17.08
N VAL A 365 2.57 3.97 16.36
CA VAL A 365 1.89 3.55 15.14
C VAL A 365 2.49 4.29 13.95
N MET A 366 3.02 3.56 12.98
CA MET A 366 3.34 4.07 11.65
C MET A 366 2.17 3.76 10.73
N ALA A 367 1.56 4.78 10.14
CA ALA A 367 0.34 4.65 9.34
C ALA A 367 0.37 5.62 8.14
N ILE A 368 1.36 5.48 7.26
CA ILE A 368 1.53 6.36 6.09
C ILE A 368 0.64 5.83 4.96
N ALA A 369 -0.33 6.64 4.50
CA ALA A 369 -1.33 6.17 3.53
C ALA A 369 -0.80 5.98 2.10
N ASN A 370 0.37 6.56 1.77
CA ASN A 370 0.95 6.53 0.43
C ASN A 370 2.41 6.05 0.41
N LEU A 371 2.76 5.07 1.24
CA LEU A 371 4.11 4.47 1.36
C LEU A 371 4.90 4.27 0.06
N PRO A 372 4.33 3.77 -1.07
CA PRO A 372 5.10 3.62 -2.30
C PRO A 372 5.68 4.94 -2.85
N CYS A 373 5.16 6.09 -2.43
CA CYS A 373 5.69 7.41 -2.79
C CYS A 373 7.12 7.63 -2.29
N GLU A 374 7.52 6.99 -1.20
CA GLU A 374 8.88 7.11 -0.67
C GLU A 374 9.92 6.42 -1.55
N LEU A 375 9.47 5.43 -2.34
CA LEU A 375 10.25 4.73 -3.35
C LEU A 375 9.69 5.01 -4.75
N SER A 376 9.48 6.29 -5.07
CA SER A 376 8.70 6.71 -6.25
C SER A 376 9.28 6.22 -7.58
N ALA A 377 10.62 6.20 -7.72
CA ALA A 377 11.26 5.78 -8.97
C ALA A 377 11.01 4.28 -9.23
N GLU A 378 11.32 3.43 -8.25
CA GLU A 378 11.17 1.99 -8.36
C GLU A 378 9.70 1.56 -8.41
N SER A 379 8.83 2.21 -7.62
CA SER A 379 7.39 2.02 -7.68
C SER A 379 6.85 2.30 -9.08
N SER A 380 7.26 3.42 -9.69
CA SER A 380 6.83 3.79 -11.04
C SER A 380 7.38 2.85 -12.10
N ARG A 381 8.65 2.40 -11.97
CA ARG A 381 9.24 1.43 -12.90
C ARG A 381 8.48 0.12 -12.93
N ALA A 382 8.17 -0.44 -11.77
CA ALA A 382 7.41 -1.68 -11.70
C ALA A 382 5.95 -1.51 -12.14
N PHE A 383 5.32 -0.39 -11.79
CA PHE A 383 3.96 -0.08 -12.21
C PHE A 383 3.86 0.06 -13.74
N SER A 384 4.77 0.84 -14.33
CA SER A 384 4.90 1.02 -15.77
C SER A 384 5.12 -0.31 -16.49
N ALA A 385 6.06 -1.13 -16.00
CA ALA A 385 6.32 -2.46 -16.55
C ALA A 385 5.10 -3.40 -16.49
N ALA A 386 4.32 -3.36 -15.40
CA ALA A 386 3.09 -4.14 -15.27
C ALA A 386 1.97 -3.63 -16.20
N LEU A 387 1.97 -2.34 -16.50
CA LEU A 387 0.95 -1.70 -17.33
C LEU A 387 1.21 -1.82 -18.83
N MET A 388 2.49 -1.86 -19.24
CA MET A 388 2.91 -1.89 -20.65
C MET A 388 2.23 -2.96 -21.51
N PRO A 389 2.09 -4.23 -21.09
CA PRO A 389 1.42 -5.26 -21.89
C PRO A 389 -0.01 -4.90 -22.32
N PHE A 390 -0.68 -4.02 -21.56
CA PHE A 390 -2.02 -3.53 -21.91
C PHE A 390 -1.98 -2.31 -22.83
N LEU A 391 -0.98 -1.43 -22.62
CA LEU A 391 -0.85 -0.19 -23.40
C LEU A 391 -0.29 -0.42 -24.81
N GLU A 392 0.53 -1.44 -25.01
CA GLU A 392 1.01 -1.83 -26.35
C GLU A 392 -0.15 -2.11 -27.32
N ARG A 393 -1.33 -2.49 -26.80
CA ARG A 393 -2.55 -2.74 -27.57
C ARG A 393 -3.61 -1.64 -27.45
N ILE A 394 -3.34 -0.55 -26.72
CA ILE A 394 -4.33 0.52 -26.49
C ILE A 394 -4.75 1.22 -27.78
N GLY A 395 -3.88 1.25 -28.80
CA GLY A 395 -4.18 1.86 -30.09
C GLY A 395 -5.35 1.21 -30.83
N HIS A 396 -5.69 -0.04 -30.50
CA HIS A 396 -6.84 -0.75 -31.05
C HIS A 396 -8.17 -0.40 -30.36
N LEU A 397 -8.13 0.32 -29.24
CA LEU A 397 -9.33 0.79 -28.56
C LEU A 397 -9.97 1.91 -29.39
N ASP A 398 -11.19 1.71 -29.86
CA ASP A 398 -11.98 2.74 -30.52
C ASP A 398 -13.03 3.32 -29.57
N PRO A 399 -12.85 4.54 -29.03
CA PRO A 399 -13.78 5.10 -28.04
C PRO A 399 -15.20 5.33 -28.59
N ARG A 400 -15.37 5.26 -29.92
CA ARG A 400 -16.65 5.42 -30.62
C ARG A 400 -17.39 4.10 -30.85
N ALA A 401 -16.70 2.96 -30.73
CA ALA A 401 -17.29 1.65 -30.90
C ALA A 401 -18.05 1.21 -29.64
N ALA A 402 -18.86 0.15 -29.75
CA ALA A 402 -19.33 -0.54 -28.56
C ALA A 402 -18.12 -1.14 -27.82
N LEU A 403 -18.17 -1.15 -26.48
CA LEU A 403 -17.10 -1.74 -25.67
C LEU A 403 -16.86 -3.21 -26.05
N ASP A 404 -17.91 -3.92 -26.45
CA ASP A 404 -17.80 -5.33 -26.84
C ASP A 404 -17.04 -5.58 -28.13
N ASP A 405 -17.04 -4.61 -29.04
CA ASP A 405 -16.35 -4.69 -30.33
C ASP A 405 -14.87 -4.28 -30.22
N CYS A 406 -14.47 -3.68 -29.10
CA CYS A 406 -13.09 -3.22 -28.87
C CYS A 406 -12.12 -4.39 -28.73
N GLN A 407 -11.12 -4.45 -29.62
CA GLN A 407 -10.10 -5.50 -29.66
C GLN A 407 -8.94 -5.23 -28.67
N ILE A 408 -9.27 -5.11 -27.38
CA ILE A 408 -8.33 -4.87 -26.28
C ILE A 408 -8.19 -6.10 -25.37
N PRO A 409 -7.07 -6.24 -24.62
CA PRO A 409 -6.91 -7.32 -23.65
C PRO A 409 -8.08 -7.36 -22.64
N LEU A 410 -8.53 -8.57 -22.30
CA LEU A 410 -9.65 -8.76 -21.37
C LEU A 410 -9.46 -8.07 -20.01
N PRO A 411 -8.25 -8.09 -19.38
CA PRO A 411 -8.02 -7.34 -18.14
C PRO A 411 -8.27 -5.82 -18.29
N LEU A 412 -7.94 -5.25 -19.46
CA LEU A 412 -8.17 -3.84 -19.74
C LEU A 412 -9.65 -3.56 -20.04
N LYS A 413 -10.35 -4.48 -20.71
CA LYS A 413 -11.80 -4.38 -20.92
C LYS A 413 -12.58 -4.40 -19.60
N ARG A 414 -12.23 -5.31 -18.69
CA ARG A 414 -12.77 -5.38 -17.32
C ARG A 414 -12.44 -4.13 -16.50
N ALA A 415 -11.37 -3.43 -16.84
CA ALA A 415 -11.01 -2.20 -16.15
C ALA A 415 -11.96 -1.03 -16.47
N VAL A 416 -12.79 -1.12 -17.52
CA VAL A 416 -13.73 -0.08 -17.91
C VAL A 416 -14.87 0.01 -16.90
N LEU A 417 -14.71 0.89 -15.92
CA LEU A 417 -15.73 1.18 -14.91
C LEU A 417 -16.90 1.96 -15.51
N LEU A 418 -16.60 2.89 -16.42
CA LEU A 418 -17.58 3.73 -17.10
C LEU A 418 -17.26 3.77 -18.59
N TRP A 419 -18.25 3.58 -19.44
CA TRP A 419 -18.14 3.69 -20.89
C TRP A 419 -19.13 4.72 -21.41
N ASN A 420 -18.62 5.86 -21.90
CA ASN A 420 -19.40 6.95 -22.48
C ASN A 420 -20.59 7.40 -21.60
N GLY A 421 -20.34 7.53 -20.29
CA GLY A 421 -21.35 7.91 -19.29
C GLY A 421 -22.23 6.78 -18.76
N THR A 422 -22.07 5.55 -19.26
CA THR A 422 -22.87 4.39 -18.83
C THR A 422 -22.01 3.37 -18.11
N PHE A 423 -22.51 2.81 -17.01
CA PHE A 423 -21.86 1.69 -16.34
C PHE A 423 -22.10 0.38 -17.12
N PRO A 424 -21.05 -0.38 -17.48
CA PRO A 424 -21.22 -1.73 -18.00
C PRO A 424 -21.96 -2.64 -17.01
N PRO A 425 -22.57 -3.76 -17.46
CA PRO A 425 -23.40 -4.62 -16.61
C PRO A 425 -22.74 -5.06 -15.30
N GLU A 426 -21.45 -5.39 -15.33
CA GLU A 426 -20.66 -5.77 -14.16
C GLU A 426 -20.50 -4.66 -13.10
N TYR A 427 -20.71 -3.40 -13.49
CA TYR A 427 -20.62 -2.21 -12.65
C TYR A 427 -21.96 -1.49 -12.49
N ALA A 428 -23.08 -2.09 -12.92
CA ALA A 428 -24.40 -1.47 -12.84
C ALA A 428 -24.80 -1.07 -11.41
N PHE A 429 -24.31 -1.80 -10.40
CA PHE A 429 -24.52 -1.49 -8.99
C PHE A 429 -23.99 -0.11 -8.57
N MET A 430 -23.01 0.44 -9.31
CA MET A 430 -22.43 1.76 -9.04
C MET A 430 -23.45 2.89 -9.16
N GLN A 431 -24.50 2.68 -9.96
CA GLN A 431 -25.61 3.64 -10.10
C GLN A 431 -26.31 3.91 -8.76
N ASN A 432 -26.29 2.96 -7.83
CA ASN A 432 -26.93 3.11 -6.51
C ASN A 432 -26.16 4.04 -5.57
N TYR A 433 -24.87 4.30 -5.85
CA TYR A 433 -24.07 5.25 -5.06
C TYR A 433 -24.18 6.68 -5.57
N LEU A 434 -24.66 6.85 -6.80
CA LEU A 434 -24.72 8.14 -7.46
C LEU A 434 -25.98 8.90 -7.08
#